data_AF-A0A3A5KZV6-F1
#
_entry.id   AF-A0A3A5KZV6-F1
#
_cell.length_a   1.000
_cell.length_b   1.000
_cell.length_c   1.000
_cell.angle_alpha   90.00
_cell.angle_beta   90.00
_cell.angle_gamma   90.00
#
_symmetry.space_group_name_H-M   'P 1'
#
loop_
_entity.id
_entity.type
_entity.pdbx_description
1 polymer ?
#
loop_
_entity_poly.entity_id
_entity_poly.type
_entity_poly.pdbx_seq_one_letter_code
_entity_poly.pdbx_strand_id
1 'polypeptide(L)'
;MSASGRYLRSLVACMLACVFWVDTASAQSNNAGCTFELVAGTSRQILRCREGLTIIAEDGARFALVDRDRNGSADAVRLRRKALLLDAPAGRVRGGFAVVTPQAIAAVRGTKWAVDVARGKTSVFVVKGRVAVQRPASNAGVVLGPGEGVDVEAGTGTLTVKRWPAARVSALMARFGQ
;
A
#
# COMPACT_ATOMS: atom_id res chain seq x y z
N MET A 1 -60.77 57.02 46.51
CA MET A 1 -60.65 55.88 47.43
C MET A 1 -60.53 54.60 46.62
N SER A 2 -59.70 53.66 47.09
CA SER A 2 -59.37 52.33 46.53
C SER A 2 -58.34 52.30 45.40
N ALA A 3 -57.34 51.43 45.35
CA ALA A 3 -56.48 50.76 46.33
C ALA A 3 -55.30 50.21 45.52
N SER A 4 -54.08 50.30 46.05
CA SER A 4 -52.85 49.78 45.42
C SER A 4 -52.73 48.26 45.52
N GLY A 5 -52.14 47.63 44.50
CA GLY A 5 -51.51 46.30 44.55
C GLY A 5 -50.91 45.98 43.17
N ARG A 6 -49.58 46.04 42.98
CA ARG A 6 -48.62 44.89 43.02
C ARG A 6 -49.18 43.69 42.23
N TYR A 7 -48.54 43.11 41.21
CA TYR A 7 -47.35 42.26 41.23
C TYR A 7 -46.86 42.10 39.76
N LEU A 8 -45.60 42.40 39.44
CA LEU A 8 -44.45 41.47 39.36
C LEU A 8 -44.46 40.51 38.14
N ARG A 9 -43.61 40.86 37.16
CA ARG A 9 -42.72 40.03 36.32
C ARG A 9 -43.10 38.56 36.04
N SER A 10 -43.14 38.17 34.76
CA SER A 10 -42.12 37.23 34.23
C SER A 10 -42.20 37.08 32.71
N LEU A 11 -41.08 37.41 32.06
CA LEU A 11 -40.73 37.05 30.70
C LEU A 11 -40.41 35.55 30.67
N VAL A 12 -41.11 34.76 29.85
CA VAL A 12 -40.69 33.38 29.54
C VAL A 12 -40.07 33.39 28.16
N ALA A 13 -38.74 33.45 28.13
CA ALA A 13 -37.94 33.22 26.93
C ALA A 13 -37.66 31.71 26.82
N CYS A 14 -38.28 31.02 25.86
CA CYS A 14 -37.93 29.65 25.50
C CYS A 14 -36.59 29.64 24.74
N MET A 15 -35.48 29.47 25.47
CA MET A 15 -34.20 29.06 24.88
C MET A 15 -34.22 27.55 24.64
N LEU A 16 -34.46 27.13 23.39
CA LEU A 16 -34.16 25.77 22.92
C LEU A 16 -32.65 25.63 22.69
N ALA A 17 -31.96 24.99 23.63
CA ALA A 17 -30.58 24.56 23.45
C ALA A 17 -30.55 23.23 22.67
N CYS A 18 -30.39 23.30 21.34
CA CYS A 18 -30.06 22.13 20.53
C CYS A 18 -28.58 21.75 20.77
N VAL A 19 -28.35 20.76 21.63
CA VAL A 19 -27.04 20.15 21.80
C VAL A 19 -26.79 19.22 20.60
N PHE A 20 -26.21 19.76 19.53
CA PHE A 20 -25.73 18.94 18.42
C PHE A 20 -24.49 18.17 18.90
N TRP A 21 -24.68 16.90 19.23
CA TRP A 21 -23.59 15.94 19.32
C TRP A 21 -23.00 15.80 17.92
N VAL A 22 -21.87 16.47 17.68
CA VAL A 22 -21.08 16.26 16.47
C VAL A 22 -20.32 14.96 16.69
N ASP A 23 -20.87 13.83 16.23
CA ASP A 23 -20.12 12.60 16.09
C ASP A 23 -18.93 12.88 15.15
N THR A 24 -17.75 13.05 15.73
CA THR A 24 -16.52 13.09 14.96
C THR A 24 -16.30 11.69 14.39
N ALA A 25 -16.83 11.45 13.20
CA ALA A 25 -16.49 10.29 12.39
C ALA A 25 -14.99 10.37 12.07
N SER A 26 -14.17 9.79 12.94
CA SER A 26 -12.77 9.53 12.61
C SER A 26 -12.78 8.51 11.48
N ALA A 27 -12.56 8.99 10.25
CA ALA A 27 -12.13 8.13 9.16
C ALA A 27 -10.75 7.60 9.53
N GLN A 28 -10.69 6.56 10.36
CA GLN A 28 -9.47 5.81 10.61
C GLN A 28 -9.11 5.18 9.27
N SER A 29 -8.27 5.87 8.50
CA SER A 29 -7.63 5.29 7.33
C SER A 29 -6.96 4.02 7.80
N ASN A 30 -7.52 2.87 7.42
CA ASN A 30 -6.99 1.58 7.77
C ASN A 30 -5.72 1.38 6.94
N ASN A 31 -4.63 2.00 7.39
CA ASN A 31 -3.35 1.97 6.70
C ASN A 31 -2.65 0.60 6.81
N ALA A 32 -3.34 -0.44 7.27
CA ALA A 32 -2.81 -1.79 7.49
C ALA A 32 -1.46 -1.76 8.23
N GLY A 33 -1.36 -0.92 9.27
CA GLY A 33 -0.15 -0.78 10.08
C GLY A 33 1.00 -0.01 9.41
N CYS A 34 0.74 0.72 8.31
CA CYS A 34 1.73 1.54 7.63
C CYS A 34 1.57 3.03 7.94
N THR A 35 2.70 3.73 8.01
CA THR A 35 2.79 5.19 8.10
C THR A 35 3.34 5.72 6.78
N PHE A 36 2.72 6.78 6.27
CA PHE A 36 3.07 7.38 4.97
C PHE A 36 3.99 8.59 5.19
N GLU A 37 5.13 8.58 4.51
CA GLU A 37 6.12 9.65 4.52
C GLU A 37 6.29 10.16 3.08
N LEU A 38 5.93 11.43 2.85
CA LEU A 38 6.21 12.11 1.59
C LEU A 38 7.67 12.55 1.58
N VAL A 39 8.40 12.24 0.51
CA VAL A 39 9.80 12.67 0.40
C VAL A 39 9.84 14.11 -0.13
N ALA A 40 10.23 15.05 0.72
CA ALA A 40 10.29 16.48 0.42
C ALA A 40 11.02 16.78 -0.90
N GLY A 41 10.48 17.71 -1.68
CA GLY A 41 11.00 18.06 -3.01
C GLY A 41 10.76 17.01 -4.10
N THR A 42 10.03 15.93 -3.80
CA THR A 42 9.64 14.90 -4.77
C THR A 42 8.19 14.49 -4.60
N SER A 43 7.67 13.73 -5.56
CA SER A 43 6.35 13.10 -5.51
C SER A 43 6.40 11.63 -5.04
N ARG A 44 7.56 11.15 -4.58
CA ARG A 44 7.73 9.79 -4.05
C ARG A 44 7.15 9.66 -2.66
N GLN A 45 6.59 8.48 -2.39
CA GLN A 45 6.03 8.11 -1.08
C GLN A 45 6.78 6.92 -0.52
N ILE A 46 7.18 7.01 0.75
CA ILE A 46 7.75 5.92 1.50
C ILE A 46 6.73 5.49 2.55
N LEU A 47 6.37 4.22 2.54
CA LEU A 47 5.52 3.62 3.54
C LEU A 47 6.41 2.83 4.50
N ARG A 48 6.32 3.17 5.78
CA ARG A 48 6.96 2.43 6.86
C ARG A 48 5.90 1.64 7.59
N CYS A 49 5.90 0.33 7.37
CA CYS A 49 4.96 -0.59 7.93
C CYS A 49 5.51 -1.25 9.19
N ARG A 50 4.62 -1.89 9.94
CA ARG A 50 5.00 -2.80 11.03
C ARG A 50 5.97 -3.87 10.53
N GLU A 51 6.64 -4.52 11.49
CA GLU A 51 7.60 -5.61 11.20
C GLU A 51 8.80 -5.18 10.35
N GLY A 52 8.99 -3.87 10.15
CA GLY A 52 10.11 -3.29 9.39
C GLY A 52 9.93 -3.35 7.87
N LEU A 53 8.75 -3.72 7.37
CA LEU A 53 8.44 -3.66 5.95
C LEU A 53 8.49 -2.21 5.47
N THR A 54 9.25 -1.96 4.41
CA THR A 54 9.32 -0.65 3.76
C THR A 54 8.86 -0.76 2.31
N ILE A 55 8.02 0.17 1.86
CA ILE A 55 7.54 0.23 0.47
C ILE A 55 7.82 1.64 -0.06
N ILE A 56 8.59 1.75 -1.13
CA ILE A 56 8.76 3.01 -1.87
C ILE A 56 7.85 2.93 -3.09
N ALA A 57 6.90 3.84 -3.17
CA ALA A 57 6.00 3.95 -4.31
C ALA A 57 6.55 4.98 -5.31
N GLU A 58 6.57 4.61 -6.59
CA GLU A 58 6.75 5.58 -7.67
C GLU A 58 5.64 6.61 -7.65
N ASP A 59 5.96 7.83 -8.10
CA ASP A 59 4.98 8.86 -8.37
C ASP A 59 3.78 8.37 -9.21
N GLY A 60 2.58 8.68 -8.73
CA GLY A 60 1.33 8.30 -9.35
C GLY A 60 1.05 6.79 -9.39
N ALA A 61 1.73 6.00 -8.54
CA ALA A 61 1.41 4.59 -8.36
C ALA A 61 0.01 4.40 -7.76
N ARG A 62 -0.70 3.39 -8.28
CA ARG A 62 -2.05 3.04 -7.80
C ARG A 62 -1.98 1.67 -7.15
N PHE A 63 -2.10 1.67 -5.83
CA PHE A 63 -2.04 0.44 -5.04
C PHE A 63 -2.98 0.53 -3.84
N ALA A 64 -3.26 -0.64 -3.25
CA ALA A 64 -3.96 -0.75 -1.97
C ALA A 64 -3.24 -1.79 -1.12
N LEU A 65 -2.94 -1.43 0.13
CA LEU A 65 -2.47 -2.40 1.12
C LEU A 65 -3.59 -3.39 1.46
N VAL A 66 -3.22 -4.61 1.76
CA VAL A 66 -4.14 -5.68 2.11
C VAL A 66 -3.62 -6.35 3.38
N ASP A 67 -4.50 -6.48 4.36
CA ASP A 67 -4.34 -7.24 5.59
C ASP A 67 -5.34 -8.39 5.53
N ARG A 68 -4.91 -9.54 5.00
CA ARG A 68 -5.81 -10.69 4.78
C ARG A 68 -6.14 -11.44 6.06
N ASP A 69 -5.21 -11.50 7.00
CA ASP A 69 -5.40 -12.18 8.28
C ASP A 69 -6.03 -11.29 9.36
N ARG A 70 -6.25 -10.00 9.05
CA ARG A 70 -6.93 -8.99 9.89
C ARG A 70 -6.18 -8.75 11.20
N ASN A 71 -4.85 -8.82 11.16
CA ASN A 71 -3.99 -8.60 12.33
C ASN A 71 -3.58 -7.12 12.51
N GLY A 72 -4.04 -6.23 11.62
CA GLY A 72 -3.69 -4.81 11.59
C GLY A 72 -2.37 -4.50 10.88
N SER A 73 -1.79 -5.46 10.15
CA SER A 73 -0.53 -5.33 9.43
C SER A 73 -0.68 -5.85 8.00
N ALA A 74 -0.15 -5.11 7.03
CA ALA A 74 -0.23 -5.51 5.63
C ALA A 74 0.60 -6.79 5.39
N ASP A 75 -0.03 -7.80 4.81
CA ASP A 75 0.61 -9.04 4.36
C ASP A 75 0.64 -9.15 2.81
N ALA A 76 -0.04 -8.22 2.14
CA ALA A 76 0.05 -8.04 0.71
C ALA A 76 -0.19 -6.58 0.28
N VAL A 77 0.18 -6.29 -0.96
CA VAL A 77 -0.20 -5.06 -1.65
C VAL A 77 -0.77 -5.39 -3.02
N ARG A 78 -1.92 -4.82 -3.34
CA ARG A 78 -2.52 -4.91 -4.67
C ARG A 78 -2.06 -3.74 -5.51
N LEU A 79 -1.20 -3.99 -6.49
CA LEU A 79 -0.65 -2.97 -7.38
C LEU A 79 -1.38 -3.01 -8.74
N ARG A 80 -1.88 -1.86 -9.20
CA ARG A 80 -2.64 -1.73 -10.45
C ARG A 80 -1.92 -0.91 -11.52
N ARG A 81 -1.02 -0.02 -11.14
CA ARG A 81 -0.32 0.88 -12.06
C ARG A 81 0.99 1.37 -11.44
N LYS A 82 2.01 1.54 -12.29
CA LYS A 82 3.36 2.00 -11.93
C LYS A 82 4.08 0.99 -11.04
N ALA A 83 5.15 1.43 -10.40
CA ALA A 83 6.05 0.55 -9.69
C ALA A 83 6.10 0.78 -8.17
N LEU A 84 6.42 -0.30 -7.47
CA LEU A 84 6.77 -0.34 -6.04
C LEU A 84 8.15 -0.99 -5.89
N LEU A 85 8.98 -0.45 -5.00
CA LEU A 85 10.17 -1.11 -4.48
C LEU A 85 9.90 -1.49 -3.02
N LEU A 86 10.01 -2.77 -2.71
CA LEU A 86 9.70 -3.32 -1.40
C LEU A 86 10.97 -3.87 -0.75
N ASP A 87 11.10 -3.64 0.54
CA ASP A 87 12.07 -4.31 1.41
C ASP A 87 11.30 -4.96 2.57
N ALA A 88 11.17 -6.28 2.51
CA ALA A 88 10.49 -7.09 3.51
C ALA A 88 11.54 -7.87 4.31
N PRO A 89 11.83 -7.50 5.57
CA PRO A 89 12.85 -8.17 6.36
C PRO A 89 12.55 -9.67 6.59
N ALA A 90 13.60 -10.49 6.55
CA ALA A 90 13.48 -11.94 6.76
C ALA A 90 12.94 -12.26 8.16
N GLY A 91 12.00 -13.19 8.24
CA GLY A 91 11.44 -13.67 9.51
C GLY A 91 10.55 -12.69 10.28
N ARG A 92 10.36 -11.46 9.77
CA ARG A 92 9.53 -10.45 10.44
C ARG A 92 8.09 -10.43 9.96
N VAL A 93 7.86 -10.60 8.65
CA VAL A 93 6.50 -10.69 8.10
C VAL A 93 5.99 -12.12 8.20
N ARG A 94 5.03 -12.36 9.09
CA ARG A 94 4.45 -13.69 9.31
C ARG A 94 3.76 -14.19 8.03
N GLY A 95 4.10 -15.39 7.59
CA GLY A 95 3.57 -15.96 6.34
C GLY A 95 4.24 -15.46 5.05
N GLY A 96 4.97 -14.33 5.12
CA GLY A 96 5.61 -13.66 3.98
C GLY A 96 4.78 -12.47 3.48
N PHE A 97 5.27 -11.83 2.42
CA PHE A 97 4.60 -10.68 1.81
C PHE A 97 4.36 -10.93 0.32
N ALA A 98 3.24 -10.44 -0.22
CA ALA A 98 2.92 -10.59 -1.64
C ALA A 98 2.56 -9.27 -2.33
N VAL A 99 3.02 -9.08 -3.56
CA VAL A 99 2.47 -8.08 -4.48
C VAL A 99 1.55 -8.80 -5.46
N VAL A 100 0.28 -8.39 -5.46
CA VAL A 100 -0.74 -8.91 -6.37
C VAL A 100 -1.00 -7.87 -7.44
N THR A 101 -0.81 -8.27 -8.70
CA THR A 101 -1.08 -7.45 -9.89
C THR A 101 -2.12 -8.15 -10.76
N PRO A 102 -2.66 -7.51 -11.82
CA PRO A 102 -3.55 -8.20 -12.75
C PRO A 102 -2.90 -9.42 -13.42
N GLN A 103 -1.59 -9.38 -13.70
CA GLN A 103 -0.89 -10.40 -14.48
C GLN A 103 -0.12 -11.42 -13.63
N ALA A 104 0.29 -11.03 -12.42
CA ALA A 104 1.19 -11.83 -11.58
C ALA A 104 0.93 -11.67 -10.09
N ILE A 105 1.20 -12.74 -9.35
CA ILE A 105 1.43 -12.73 -7.91
C ILE A 105 2.91 -12.95 -7.71
N ALA A 106 3.55 -12.06 -6.97
CA ALA A 106 4.94 -12.23 -6.58
C ALA A 106 5.06 -12.20 -5.06
N ALA A 107 5.62 -13.27 -4.50
CA ALA A 107 5.57 -13.58 -3.07
C ALA A 107 6.96 -13.88 -2.52
N VAL A 108 7.20 -13.44 -1.30
CA VAL A 108 8.54 -13.39 -0.72
C VAL A 108 8.57 -13.76 0.76
N ARG A 109 9.76 -14.18 1.19
CA ARG A 109 10.17 -14.22 2.60
C ARG A 109 11.57 -13.61 2.68
N GLY A 110 11.70 -12.38 3.17
CA GLY A 110 13.02 -11.76 3.36
C GLY A 110 13.70 -11.25 2.09
N THR A 111 13.16 -10.24 1.42
CA THR A 111 13.68 -9.78 0.12
C THR A 111 13.59 -8.27 -0.08
N LYS A 112 14.49 -7.76 -0.92
CA LYS A 112 14.35 -6.44 -1.55
C LYS A 112 14.10 -6.63 -3.04
N TRP A 113 13.00 -6.08 -3.55
CA TRP A 113 12.54 -6.38 -4.90
C TRP A 113 11.55 -5.34 -5.41
N ALA A 114 11.46 -5.22 -6.73
CA ALA A 114 10.60 -4.24 -7.39
C ALA A 114 9.55 -4.92 -8.27
N VAL A 115 8.36 -4.32 -8.31
CA VAL A 115 7.27 -4.71 -9.20
C VAL A 115 6.80 -3.49 -9.96
N ASP A 116 6.70 -3.59 -11.27
CA ASP A 116 6.19 -2.55 -12.15
C ASP A 116 4.99 -3.06 -12.95
N VAL A 117 3.88 -2.34 -12.90
CA VAL A 117 2.71 -2.60 -13.74
C VAL A 117 2.60 -1.51 -14.79
N ALA A 118 2.96 -1.85 -16.01
CA ALA A 118 2.96 -0.93 -17.15
C ALA A 118 2.60 -1.67 -18.44
N ARG A 119 1.88 -1.01 -19.36
CA ARG A 119 1.62 -1.52 -20.72
C ARG A 119 1.06 -2.95 -20.76
N GLY A 120 0.14 -3.28 -19.85
CA GLY A 120 -0.51 -4.60 -19.83
C GLY A 120 0.37 -5.75 -19.32
N LYS A 121 1.57 -5.47 -18.79
CA LYS A 121 2.47 -6.45 -18.19
C LYS A 121 2.83 -6.11 -16.74
N THR A 122 3.19 -7.14 -16.00
CA THR A 122 3.86 -7.03 -14.70
C THR A 122 5.31 -7.43 -14.85
N SER A 123 6.22 -6.51 -14.55
CA SER A 123 7.65 -6.78 -14.49
C SER A 123 8.09 -6.93 -13.04
N VAL A 124 8.80 -8.00 -12.71
CA VAL A 124 9.34 -8.25 -11.37
C VAL A 124 10.85 -8.33 -11.43
N PHE A 125 11.54 -7.63 -10.53
CA PHE A 125 13.01 -7.63 -10.43
C PHE A 125 13.47 -7.83 -9.00
N VAL A 126 14.52 -8.61 -8.79
CA VAL A 126 15.04 -8.92 -7.46
C VAL A 126 16.35 -8.19 -7.23
N VAL A 127 16.38 -7.36 -6.18
CA VAL A 127 17.60 -6.71 -5.70
C VAL A 127 18.34 -7.65 -4.76
N LYS A 128 17.62 -8.28 -3.82
CA LYS A 128 18.16 -9.20 -2.81
C LYS A 128 17.16 -10.30 -2.46
N GLY A 129 17.68 -11.50 -2.19
CA GLY A 129 16.90 -12.65 -1.73
C GLY A 129 16.28 -13.42 -2.91
N ARG A 130 15.11 -14.04 -2.70
CA ARG A 130 14.42 -14.85 -3.70
C ARG A 130 12.92 -14.53 -3.77
N VAL A 131 12.42 -14.36 -4.98
CA VAL A 131 11.01 -14.01 -5.21
C VAL A 131 10.35 -15.12 -6.03
N ALA A 132 9.29 -15.71 -5.50
CA ALA A 132 8.45 -16.61 -6.27
C ALA A 132 7.45 -15.78 -7.07
N VAL A 133 7.34 -16.02 -8.39
CA VAL A 133 6.43 -15.32 -9.29
C VAL A 133 5.57 -16.34 -10.02
N GLN A 134 4.26 -16.16 -9.96
CA GLN A 134 3.29 -16.99 -10.67
C GLN A 134 2.17 -16.14 -11.25
N ARG A 135 1.41 -16.72 -12.18
CA ARG A 135 0.19 -16.10 -12.70
C ARG A 135 -0.94 -16.27 -11.66
N PRO A 136 -1.90 -15.33 -11.52
CA PRO A 136 -2.97 -15.46 -10.53
C PRO A 136 -3.83 -16.72 -10.71
N ALA A 137 -4.05 -17.15 -11.94
CA ALA A 137 -4.87 -18.33 -12.28
C ALA A 137 -4.06 -19.63 -12.39
N SER A 138 -2.78 -19.65 -12.01
CA SER A 138 -1.90 -20.81 -12.13
C SER A 138 -1.09 -21.05 -10.87
N ASN A 139 -0.83 -22.32 -10.57
CA ASN A 139 0.09 -22.74 -9.51
C ASN A 139 1.52 -22.96 -10.03
N ALA A 140 1.72 -22.91 -11.36
CA ALA A 140 3.04 -22.95 -11.97
C ALA A 140 3.68 -21.57 -11.93
N GLY A 141 4.89 -21.51 -11.37
CA GLY A 141 5.64 -20.26 -11.19
C GLY A 141 7.13 -20.47 -11.41
N VAL A 142 7.86 -19.36 -11.31
CA VAL A 142 9.33 -19.33 -11.34
C VAL A 142 9.86 -18.68 -10.07
N VAL A 143 11.09 -19.00 -9.70
CA VAL A 143 11.79 -18.35 -8.60
C VAL A 143 12.91 -17.51 -9.19
N LEU A 144 12.95 -16.24 -8.82
CA LEU A 144 13.96 -15.27 -9.23
C LEU A 144 15.00 -15.12 -8.12
N GLY A 145 16.28 -15.06 -8.49
CA GLY A 145 17.39 -14.66 -7.62
C GLY A 145 17.85 -13.22 -7.86
N PRO A 146 18.83 -12.72 -7.08
CA PRO A 146 19.31 -11.35 -7.19
C PRO A 146 19.81 -11.02 -8.61
N GLY A 147 19.43 -9.86 -9.14
CA GLY A 147 19.73 -9.38 -10.49
C GLY A 147 18.85 -9.98 -11.59
N GLU A 148 17.98 -10.93 -11.25
CA GLU A 148 17.05 -11.52 -12.20
C GLU A 148 15.72 -10.80 -12.17
N GLY A 149 15.02 -10.90 -13.30
CA GLY A 149 13.65 -10.48 -13.41
C GLY A 149 12.87 -11.27 -14.44
N VAL A 150 11.57 -11.07 -14.42
CA VAL A 150 10.60 -11.69 -15.33
C VAL A 150 9.59 -10.65 -15.77
N ASP A 151 9.14 -10.77 -17.01
CA ASP A 151 8.03 -10.00 -17.57
C ASP A 151 6.83 -10.95 -17.73
N VAL A 152 5.72 -10.62 -17.08
CA VAL A 152 4.48 -11.40 -17.10
C VAL A 152 3.41 -10.62 -17.85
N GLU A 153 3.14 -11.05 -19.07
CA GLU A 153 2.03 -10.55 -19.88
C GLU A 153 0.74 -11.31 -19.56
N ALA A 154 -0.41 -10.87 -20.07
CA ALA A 154 -1.64 -11.65 -19.95
C ALA A 154 -1.53 -13.02 -20.66
N GLY A 155 -2.37 -13.99 -20.26
CA GLY A 155 -2.43 -15.33 -20.86
C GLY A 155 -1.74 -16.42 -20.06
N THR A 156 -1.38 -17.52 -20.73
CA THR A 156 -0.91 -18.78 -20.13
C THR A 156 0.52 -19.17 -20.53
N GLY A 157 1.22 -18.33 -21.29
CA GLY A 157 2.58 -18.59 -21.74
C GLY A 157 3.57 -18.83 -20.59
N THR A 158 4.65 -19.54 -20.89
CA THR A 158 5.72 -19.85 -19.93
C THR A 158 6.37 -18.58 -19.41
N LEU A 159 6.80 -18.60 -18.14
CA LEU A 159 7.51 -17.49 -17.53
C LEU A 159 9.01 -17.67 -17.77
N THR A 160 9.65 -16.70 -18.42
CA THR A 160 11.09 -16.75 -18.72
C THR A 160 11.87 -15.85 -17.79
N VAL A 161 12.67 -16.44 -16.91
CA VAL A 161 13.60 -15.72 -16.04
C VAL A 161 14.77 -15.19 -16.86
N LYS A 162 15.13 -13.92 -16.66
CA LYS A 162 16.26 -13.29 -17.33
C LYS A 162 17.10 -12.48 -16.35
N ARG A 163 18.41 -12.47 -16.54
CA ARG A 163 19.29 -11.44 -15.97
C ARG A 163 18.95 -10.11 -16.64
N TRP A 164 18.61 -9.08 -15.87
CA TRP A 164 18.30 -7.78 -16.46
C TRP A 164 19.56 -6.96 -16.71
N PRO A 165 19.69 -6.29 -17.88
CA PRO A 165 20.81 -5.40 -18.14
C PRO A 165 20.85 -4.21 -17.17
N ALA A 166 22.05 -3.75 -16.83
CA ALA A 166 22.27 -2.67 -15.87
C ALA A 166 21.48 -1.39 -16.20
N ALA A 167 21.38 -1.03 -17.48
CA ALA A 167 20.62 0.14 -17.93
C ALA A 167 19.12 0.03 -17.57
N ARG A 168 18.52 -1.15 -17.76
CA ARG A 168 17.11 -1.40 -17.40
C ARG A 168 16.91 -1.33 -15.89
N VAL A 169 17.83 -1.90 -15.12
CA VAL A 169 17.79 -1.86 -13.65
C VAL A 169 17.90 -0.42 -13.15
N SER A 170 18.86 0.34 -13.66
CA SER A 170 19.10 1.73 -13.27
C SER A 170 17.89 2.62 -13.57
N ALA A 171 17.28 2.46 -14.74
CA ALA A 171 16.07 3.19 -15.11
C ALA A 171 14.87 2.86 -14.18
N LEU A 172 14.75 1.61 -13.72
CA LEU A 172 13.74 1.23 -12.74
C LEU A 172 14.06 1.80 -11.35
N MET A 173 15.31 1.70 -10.90
CA MET A 173 15.74 2.17 -9.57
C MET A 173 15.64 3.70 -9.41
N ALA A 174 15.96 4.45 -10.47
CA ALA A 174 15.83 5.91 -10.49
C ALA A 174 14.40 6.40 -10.19
N ARG A 175 13.36 5.63 -10.58
CA ARG A 175 11.95 5.96 -10.25
C ARG A 175 11.67 5.95 -8.74
N PHE A 176 12.49 5.24 -7.98
CA PHE A 176 12.43 5.17 -6.51
C PHE A 176 13.45 6.08 -5.82
N GLY A 177 14.29 6.80 -6.58
CA GLY A 177 15.42 7.57 -6.05
C GLY A 177 16.48 6.67 -5.40
N GLN A 178 16.81 5.57 -6.06
CA GLN A 178 17.87 4.63 -5.69
C GLN A 178 18.98 4.64 -6.74
#